data_AF-A0A0E2E2E4-F1
#
_entry.id   AF-A0A0E2E2E4-F1
#
_cell.length_a   1.000
_cell.length_b   1.000
_cell.length_c   1.000
_cell.angle_alpha   90.00
_cell.angle_beta   90.00
_cell.angle_gamma   90.00
#
_symmetry.space_group_name_H-M   'P 1'
#
loop_
_entity.id
_entity.type
_entity.pdbx_description
1 polymer ?
#
loop_
_entity_poly.entity_id
_entity_poly.type
_entity_poly.pdbx_seq_one_letter_code
_entity_poly.pdbx_strand_id
1 'polypeptide(L)'
;MPDISAAVLSYLETLSRKDLVGLIHSFAVRHEDIRLVLEEKSGTENVKDQDNTVSAYSPRMPQKVLTAKADILPLPHGLVNRNSTAQEKINLYTSLFIGRQDVFALRWYNAKSNKSGYSPVCENKWKTGKCDMKKYACASCPFKLPVPLSDRYIFNHLAGKDIACRDVIGLYPLMEGDVCRFLAFDFDSHTGSSDAWKKDAASVRKTCAAFSIPVSVEISRSGKGAHFWIFFGESISAKRARNLGVLILQAAMNEQHSLSFESLDHMFPNQDSIPKGGYGNLIALPLQGQAVKNKCSVFVDEDFIPFDDQWNYLSSIKKLSAKI
;
A
#
# COMPACT_ATOMS: atom_id res chain seq x y z
N MET A 1 -6.38 -7.67 -17.53
CA MET A 1 -5.09 -6.96 -17.62
C MET A 1 -4.88 -6.63 -19.10
N PRO A 2 -4.23 -5.52 -19.51
CA PRO A 2 -3.71 -5.51 -20.87
C PRO A 2 -2.69 -6.64 -20.89
N ASP A 3 -3.01 -7.71 -21.62
CA ASP A 3 -2.19 -8.90 -21.72
C ASP A 3 -0.74 -8.46 -21.91
N ILE A 4 0.15 -8.93 -21.03
CA ILE A 4 1.54 -9.07 -21.43
C ILE A 4 1.44 -9.96 -22.67
N SER A 5 1.66 -9.35 -23.83
CA SER A 5 1.41 -9.97 -25.13
C SER A 5 1.94 -11.40 -25.08
N ALA A 6 1.11 -12.38 -25.47
CA ALA A 6 1.53 -13.79 -25.51
C ALA A 6 2.83 -13.97 -26.31
N ALA A 7 3.12 -13.06 -27.24
CA ALA A 7 4.39 -13.01 -27.96
C ALA A 7 5.60 -12.68 -27.08
N VAL A 8 5.44 -11.85 -26.04
CA VAL A 8 6.52 -11.51 -25.10
C VAL A 8 6.85 -12.69 -24.21
N LEU A 9 5.84 -13.38 -23.67
CA LEU A 9 6.05 -14.58 -22.85
C LEU A 9 6.65 -15.72 -23.67
N SER A 10 6.10 -15.99 -24.85
CA SER A 10 6.64 -16.99 -25.78
C SER A 10 8.08 -16.66 -26.21
N TYR A 11 8.39 -15.37 -26.40
CA TYR A 11 9.77 -14.96 -26.70
C TYR A 11 10.71 -15.21 -25.50
N LEU A 12 10.31 -14.84 -24.28
CA LEU A 12 11.14 -15.06 -23.09
C LEU A 12 11.40 -16.55 -22.80
N GLU A 13 10.43 -17.42 -23.09
CA GLU A 13 10.55 -18.88 -22.97
C GLU A 13 11.48 -19.52 -24.01
N THR A 14 11.71 -18.84 -25.14
CA THR A 14 12.63 -19.32 -26.20
C THR A 14 14.09 -18.92 -25.95
N LEU A 15 14.35 -18.07 -24.97
CA LEU A 15 15.71 -17.63 -24.65
C LEU A 15 16.46 -18.68 -23.83
N SER A 16 17.73 -18.91 -24.18
CA SER A 16 18.60 -19.71 -23.34
C SER A 16 18.83 -19.02 -22.00
N ARG A 17 19.21 -19.77 -20.96
CA ARG A 17 19.55 -19.20 -19.64
C ARG A 17 20.59 -18.08 -19.74
N LYS A 18 21.56 -18.19 -20.66
CA LYS A 18 22.60 -17.18 -20.90
C LYS A 18 22.00 -15.89 -21.49
N ASP A 19 21.04 -16.02 -22.39
CA ASP A 19 20.40 -14.88 -23.06
C ASP A 19 19.38 -14.18 -22.16
N LEU A 20 18.68 -14.93 -21.30
CA LEU A 20 17.80 -14.37 -20.28
C LEU A 20 18.60 -13.55 -19.25
N VAL A 21 19.74 -14.08 -18.81
CA VAL A 21 20.68 -13.36 -17.94
C VAL A 21 21.24 -12.12 -18.64
N GLY A 22 21.59 -12.22 -19.93
CA GLY A 22 22.01 -11.07 -20.74
C GLY A 22 20.93 -9.99 -20.88
N LEU A 23 19.66 -10.38 -21.04
CA LEU A 23 18.53 -9.47 -21.13
C LEU A 23 18.31 -8.73 -19.81
N ILE A 24 18.36 -9.46 -18.68
CA ILE A 24 18.29 -8.90 -17.32
C ILE A 24 19.47 -7.96 -17.06
N HIS A 25 20.69 -8.34 -17.46
CA HIS A 25 21.86 -7.47 -17.36
C HIS A 25 21.72 -6.23 -18.25
N SER A 26 21.19 -6.32 -19.47
CA SER A 26 20.96 -5.15 -20.33
C SER A 26 19.89 -4.19 -19.79
N PHE A 27 18.95 -4.72 -19.01
CA PHE A 27 17.96 -3.96 -18.27
C PHE A 27 18.61 -3.29 -17.06
N ALA A 28 19.40 -4.04 -16.27
CA ALA A 28 20.16 -3.52 -15.13
C ALA A 28 21.28 -2.52 -15.53
N VAL A 29 21.86 -2.61 -16.74
CA VAL A 29 22.82 -1.62 -17.24
C VAL A 29 22.12 -0.32 -17.64
N ARG A 30 20.85 -0.39 -18.07
CA ARG A 30 20.00 0.79 -18.33
C ARG A 30 19.38 1.38 -17.06
N HIS A 31 19.46 0.64 -15.94
CA HIS A 31 18.96 0.98 -14.62
C HIS A 31 20.08 0.71 -13.58
N GLU A 32 21.06 1.61 -13.57
CA GLU A 32 22.39 1.46 -12.95
C GLU A 32 22.36 1.14 -11.43
N ASP A 33 21.23 1.45 -10.77
CA ASP A 33 20.92 1.13 -9.39
C ASP A 33 20.66 -0.37 -9.13
N ILE A 34 20.10 -1.09 -10.10
CA ILE A 34 19.83 -2.54 -10.00
C ILE A 34 21.11 -3.37 -10.19
N ARG A 35 22.08 -2.86 -10.95
CA ARG A 35 23.34 -3.57 -11.25
C ARG A 35 24.21 -3.76 -10.00
N LEU A 36 24.29 -2.74 -9.15
CA LEU A 36 25.07 -2.77 -7.91
C LEU A 36 24.58 -3.85 -6.93
N VAL A 37 23.26 -4.06 -6.86
CA VAL A 37 22.63 -5.07 -6.00
C VAL A 37 22.87 -6.50 -6.50
N LEU A 38 22.99 -6.69 -7.81
CA LEU A 38 23.28 -8.00 -8.41
C LEU A 38 24.76 -8.38 -8.29
N GLU A 39 25.67 -7.39 -8.37
CA GLU A 39 27.11 -7.58 -8.18
C GLU A 39 27.48 -7.87 -6.71
N GLU A 40 26.78 -7.28 -5.73
CA GLU A 40 26.95 -7.64 -4.31
C GLU A 40 26.48 -9.08 -4.00
N LYS A 41 25.44 -9.58 -4.66
CA LYS A 41 24.92 -10.94 -4.45
C LYS A 41 25.76 -12.04 -5.09
N SER A 42 26.56 -11.73 -6.11
CA SER A 42 27.47 -12.71 -6.75
C SER A 42 28.83 -12.82 -6.06
N GLY A 43 29.21 -11.85 -5.21
CA GLY A 43 30.49 -11.81 -4.51
C GLY A 43 30.57 -12.63 -3.21
N THR A 44 29.52 -13.36 -2.81
CA THR A 44 29.48 -14.07 -1.51
C THR A 44 29.55 -15.61 -1.60
N GLU A 45 29.89 -16.17 -2.77
CA GLU A 45 30.23 -17.60 -2.89
C GLU A 45 31.54 -17.78 -3.68
N ASN A 46 32.48 -18.51 -3.08
CA ASN A 46 33.90 -18.74 -3.43
C ASN A 46 34.84 -17.66 -2.85
N VAL A 47 35.81 -17.98 -1.98
CA VAL A 47 37.04 -18.74 -2.30
C VAL A 47 37.66 -19.37 -1.04
N LYS A 48 38.09 -20.65 -1.15
CA LYS A 48 39.22 -21.24 -0.39
C LYS A 48 40.40 -21.41 -1.36
N ASP A 49 41.60 -21.02 -0.90
CA ASP A 49 42.97 -21.37 -1.33
C ASP A 49 43.37 -21.16 -2.82
N GLN A 50 44.56 -20.70 -3.22
CA GLN A 50 45.83 -20.34 -2.57
C GLN A 50 46.69 -19.50 -3.56
N ASP A 51 47.35 -18.48 -3.02
CA ASP A 51 48.72 -17.96 -3.23
C ASP A 51 49.34 -17.42 -4.55
N ASN A 52 49.94 -16.23 -4.36
CA ASN A 52 51.16 -15.61 -4.93
C ASN A 52 51.26 -15.16 -6.40
N THR A 53 51.30 -13.82 -6.61
CA THR A 53 52.56 -13.08 -6.82
C THR A 53 52.37 -11.55 -6.93
N VAL A 54 53.42 -10.84 -6.54
CA VAL A 54 53.60 -9.40 -6.26
C VAL A 54 53.69 -8.55 -7.53
N SER A 55 53.10 -7.35 -7.55
CA SER A 55 53.81 -6.11 -7.96
C SER A 55 52.97 -4.85 -7.72
N ALA A 56 53.60 -3.89 -7.05
CA ALA A 56 53.10 -2.58 -6.68
C ALA A 56 52.94 -1.63 -7.88
N TYR A 57 51.89 -0.80 -7.87
CA TYR A 57 51.93 0.60 -8.32
C TYR A 57 50.77 1.38 -7.68
N SER A 58 51.09 2.44 -6.95
CA SER A 58 50.19 3.54 -6.57
C SER A 58 50.58 4.77 -7.38
N PRO A 59 49.62 5.61 -7.78
CA PRO A 59 49.49 6.88 -7.05
C PRO A 59 48.04 7.36 -6.80
N ARG A 60 47.84 7.84 -5.56
CA ARG A 60 46.96 8.92 -5.04
C ARG A 60 46.32 9.84 -6.11
N MET A 61 45.05 10.26 -6.12
CA MET A 61 44.10 10.87 -5.13
C MET A 61 42.68 10.93 -5.77
N PRO A 62 41.60 11.49 -5.16
CA PRO A 62 41.28 11.75 -3.74
C PRO A 62 40.04 10.96 -3.27
N GLN A 63 39.95 10.69 -1.97
CA GLN A 63 38.74 10.17 -1.33
C GLN A 63 37.62 11.21 -1.40
N LYS A 64 36.54 10.88 -2.10
CA LYS A 64 35.21 11.42 -1.80
C LYS A 64 34.35 10.24 -1.36
N VAL A 65 34.29 10.04 -0.05
CA VAL A 65 33.38 9.08 0.58
C VAL A 65 31.95 9.58 0.31
N LEU A 66 31.32 9.03 -0.72
CA LEU A 66 29.87 9.11 -0.89
C LEU A 66 29.27 7.91 -0.17
N THR A 67 28.93 8.10 1.10
CA THR A 67 27.98 7.23 1.79
C THR A 67 26.62 7.42 1.15
N ALA A 68 26.24 6.55 0.21
CA ALA A 68 24.86 6.44 -0.23
C ALA A 68 24.05 5.76 0.88
N LYS A 69 23.56 6.57 1.82
CA LYS A 69 22.43 6.17 2.66
C LYS A 69 21.19 6.25 1.79
N ALA A 70 20.35 5.20 1.81
CA ALA A 70 18.99 5.33 1.33
C ALA A 70 18.37 6.57 1.98
N ASP A 71 17.93 7.54 1.17
CA ASP A 71 17.30 8.77 1.64
C ASP A 71 15.93 8.45 2.24
N ILE A 72 15.94 7.99 3.49
CA ILE A 72 14.77 7.86 4.34
C ILE A 72 14.39 9.28 4.77
N LEU A 73 13.42 9.88 4.09
CA LEU A 73 12.87 11.18 4.50
C LEU A 73 12.16 11.04 5.86
N PRO A 74 12.62 11.74 6.92
CA PRO A 74 11.91 11.76 8.20
C PRO A 74 10.57 12.48 8.05
N LEU A 75 9.53 11.99 8.72
CA LEU A 75 8.26 12.71 8.83
C LEU A 75 8.49 14.05 9.58
N PRO A 76 7.90 15.17 9.12
CA PRO A 76 8.07 16.50 9.74
C PRO A 76 7.39 16.64 11.11
N HIS A 77 6.75 15.59 11.62
CA HIS A 77 6.10 15.56 12.92
C HIS A 77 7.04 14.87 13.91
N GLY A 78 7.33 15.52 15.04
CA GLY A 78 8.05 14.88 16.15
C GLY A 78 7.38 13.55 16.54
N LEU A 79 8.10 12.69 17.28
CA LEU A 79 7.64 11.35 17.63
C LEU A 79 6.22 11.39 18.26
N VAL A 80 5.21 10.96 17.49
CA VAL A 80 3.81 10.89 17.94
C VAL A 80 3.58 9.54 18.59
N ASN A 81 2.97 9.53 19.78
CA ASN A 81 2.64 8.32 20.53
C ASN A 81 1.24 8.40 21.16
N ARG A 82 0.84 7.41 21.95
CA ARG A 82 -0.47 7.37 22.60
C ARG A 82 -0.77 8.56 23.50
N ASN A 83 0.24 9.26 24.01
CA ASN A 83 0.09 10.43 24.89
C ASN A 83 0.07 11.75 24.13
N SER A 84 0.39 11.75 22.82
CA SER A 84 0.28 12.94 21.97
C SER A 84 -1.17 13.43 21.87
N THR A 85 -1.31 14.72 21.58
CA THR A 85 -2.60 15.39 21.43
C THR A 85 -3.41 14.80 20.27
N ALA A 86 -4.73 15.02 20.28
CA ALA A 86 -5.59 14.60 19.18
C ALA A 86 -5.15 15.20 17.83
N GLN A 87 -4.71 16.47 17.83
CA GLN A 87 -4.30 17.15 16.60
C GLN A 87 -2.99 16.57 16.04
N GLU A 88 -1.98 16.28 16.88
CA GLU A 88 -0.74 15.65 16.42
C GLU A 88 -1.00 14.28 15.78
N LYS A 89 -1.90 13.49 16.39
CA LYS A 89 -2.33 12.20 15.85
C LYS A 89 -3.05 12.34 14.51
N ILE A 90 -3.96 13.31 14.39
CA ILE A 90 -4.66 13.61 13.13
C ILE A 90 -3.66 14.01 12.05
N ASN A 91 -2.72 14.90 12.36
CA ASN A 91 -1.69 15.35 11.42
C ASN A 91 -0.81 14.19 10.92
N LEU A 92 -0.35 13.31 11.83
CA LEU A 92 0.39 12.11 11.44
C LEU A 92 -0.47 11.20 10.55
N TYR A 93 -1.71 10.96 10.95
CA TYR A 93 -2.63 10.07 10.25
C TYR A 93 -2.90 10.56 8.81
N THR A 94 -3.20 11.84 8.63
CA THR A 94 -3.45 12.43 7.31
C THR A 94 -2.18 12.60 6.49
N SER A 95 -0.98 12.52 7.09
CA SER A 95 0.29 12.47 6.36
C SER A 95 0.63 11.09 5.75
N LEU A 96 -0.07 10.04 6.19
CA LEU A 96 0.10 8.65 5.75
C LEU A 96 -1.03 8.24 4.81
N PHE A 97 -2.28 8.39 5.24
CA PHE A 97 -3.47 7.98 4.50
C PHE A 97 -3.95 9.10 3.58
N ILE A 98 -3.15 9.40 2.56
CA ILE A 98 -3.44 10.48 1.60
C ILE A 98 -4.18 9.90 0.38
N GLY A 99 -5.38 10.41 0.16
CA GLY A 99 -6.19 10.15 -1.03
C GLY A 99 -6.85 11.44 -1.52
N ARG A 100 -8.00 11.33 -2.20
CA ARG A 100 -8.77 12.49 -2.64
C ARG A 100 -9.13 13.40 -1.47
N GLN A 101 -8.89 14.69 -1.66
CA GLN A 101 -9.15 15.73 -0.66
C GLN A 101 -10.53 16.37 -0.83
N ASP A 102 -11.10 16.29 -2.03
CA ASP A 102 -12.38 16.90 -2.39
C ASP A 102 -13.59 16.04 -2.04
N VAL A 103 -13.39 14.75 -1.76
CA VAL A 103 -14.46 13.81 -1.44
C VAL A 103 -13.94 12.62 -0.62
N PHE A 104 -14.79 12.15 0.30
CA PHE A 104 -14.61 10.90 1.01
C PHE A 104 -15.96 10.18 1.14
N ALA A 105 -15.95 8.94 1.60
CA ALA A 105 -17.15 8.18 1.89
C ALA A 105 -17.32 7.93 3.39
N LEU A 106 -18.57 7.81 3.82
CA LEU A 106 -18.89 7.25 5.14
C LEU A 106 -19.59 5.92 4.98
N ARG A 107 -19.35 5.03 5.94
CA ARG A 107 -20.14 3.81 6.07
C ARG A 107 -21.57 4.17 6.43
N TRP A 108 -22.52 3.51 5.78
CA TRP A 108 -23.91 3.49 6.21
C TRP A 108 -24.27 2.09 6.70
N TYR A 109 -25.24 2.04 7.61
CA TYR A 109 -25.81 0.80 8.13
C TYR A 109 -27.33 0.94 8.18
N ASN A 110 -28.03 -0.08 7.69
CA ASN A 110 -29.47 -0.15 7.73
C ASN A 110 -29.91 -1.26 8.67
N ALA A 111 -30.38 -0.89 9.86
CA ALA A 111 -30.79 -1.82 10.91
C ALA A 111 -31.94 -2.76 10.50
N LYS A 112 -32.84 -2.33 9.61
CA LYS A 112 -33.98 -3.17 9.17
C LYS A 112 -33.54 -4.32 8.27
N SER A 113 -32.60 -4.04 7.36
CA SER A 113 -32.11 -5.02 6.38
C SER A 113 -30.82 -5.72 6.79
N ASN A 114 -30.21 -5.29 7.90
CA ASN A 114 -28.86 -5.64 8.34
C ASN A 114 -27.76 -5.45 7.27
N LYS A 115 -28.00 -4.57 6.28
CA LYS A 115 -27.03 -4.27 5.22
C LYS A 115 -26.18 -3.07 5.61
N SER A 116 -24.95 -3.06 5.09
CA SER A 116 -24.06 -1.91 5.17
C SER A 116 -23.31 -1.71 3.86
N GLY A 117 -22.73 -0.54 3.72
CA GLY A 117 -21.88 -0.19 2.59
C GLY A 117 -21.30 1.19 2.80
N TYR A 118 -20.74 1.77 1.74
CA TYR A 118 -20.21 3.12 1.77
C TYR A 118 -20.95 4.02 0.80
N SER A 119 -20.90 5.31 1.07
CA SER A 119 -21.39 6.31 0.12
C SER A 119 -20.61 7.60 0.26
N PRO A 120 -20.35 8.30 -0.85
CA PRO A 120 -19.78 9.65 -0.82
C PRO A 120 -20.57 10.56 0.12
N VAL A 121 -19.84 11.39 0.87
CA VAL A 121 -20.43 12.49 1.64
C VAL A 121 -20.70 13.64 0.68
N CYS A 122 -21.92 14.15 0.74
CA CYS A 122 -22.41 15.18 -0.17
C CYS A 122 -23.42 16.05 0.58
N GLU A 123 -23.26 17.37 0.52
CA GLU A 123 -24.15 18.33 1.20
C GLU A 123 -25.57 18.31 0.64
N ASN A 124 -25.72 17.92 -0.62
CA ASN A 124 -27.03 17.81 -1.26
C ASN A 124 -27.71 16.46 -1.03
N LYS A 125 -27.02 15.49 -0.43
CA LYS A 125 -27.56 14.15 -0.22
C LYS A 125 -28.85 14.22 0.59
N TRP A 126 -29.88 13.51 0.14
CA TRP A 126 -31.23 13.48 0.72
C TRP A 126 -32.01 14.82 0.72
N LYS A 127 -31.49 15.89 0.10
CA LYS A 127 -32.25 17.13 -0.07
C LYS A 127 -33.22 17.00 -1.25
N THR A 128 -34.51 17.18 -0.98
CA THR A 128 -35.59 17.17 -1.99
C THR A 128 -35.28 18.15 -3.12
N GLY A 129 -35.48 17.73 -4.37
CA GLY A 129 -35.21 18.52 -5.57
C GLY A 129 -33.72 18.64 -5.95
N LYS A 130 -32.79 18.12 -5.13
CA LYS A 130 -31.34 18.12 -5.45
C LYS A 130 -30.80 16.71 -5.62
N CYS A 131 -30.99 15.84 -4.63
CA CYS A 131 -30.48 14.47 -4.68
C CYS A 131 -31.62 13.47 -4.93
N ASP A 132 -31.62 12.90 -6.13
CA ASP A 132 -32.47 11.78 -6.49
C ASP A 132 -31.61 10.52 -6.68
N MET A 133 -31.47 9.75 -5.59
CA MET A 133 -30.71 8.49 -5.59
C MET A 133 -31.41 7.35 -6.33
N LYS A 134 -32.71 7.52 -6.69
CA LYS A 134 -33.40 6.54 -7.56
C LYS A 134 -33.04 6.77 -9.01
N LYS A 135 -32.82 8.03 -9.40
CA LYS A 135 -32.51 8.43 -10.78
C LYS A 135 -31.01 8.44 -11.09
N TYR A 136 -30.16 8.86 -10.16
CA TYR A 136 -28.73 9.01 -10.40
C TYR A 136 -27.87 8.28 -9.35
N ALA A 137 -26.84 7.58 -9.82
CA ALA A 137 -25.73 7.18 -8.95
C ALA A 137 -24.99 8.43 -8.45
N CYS A 138 -24.48 8.39 -7.20
CA CYS A 138 -23.81 9.55 -6.60
C CYS A 138 -22.60 10.05 -7.41
N ALA A 139 -21.88 9.14 -8.07
CA ALA A 139 -20.79 9.47 -8.99
C ALA A 139 -21.28 10.37 -10.13
N SER A 140 -22.33 9.96 -10.84
CA SER A 140 -22.85 10.64 -12.03
C SER A 140 -23.94 11.69 -11.74
N CYS A 141 -24.16 12.04 -10.48
CA CYS A 141 -25.22 12.98 -10.09
C CYS A 141 -24.84 14.42 -10.50
N PRO A 142 -25.64 15.11 -11.33
CA PRO A 142 -25.32 16.47 -11.78
C PRO A 142 -25.44 17.52 -10.67
N PHE A 143 -26.11 17.19 -9.57
CA PHE A 143 -26.32 18.06 -8.41
C PHE A 143 -25.45 17.67 -7.20
N LYS A 144 -24.45 16.82 -7.40
CA LYS A 144 -23.54 16.43 -6.32
C LYS A 144 -22.78 17.66 -5.81
N LEU A 145 -22.69 17.79 -4.50
CA LEU A 145 -21.90 18.81 -3.80
C LEU A 145 -21.03 18.09 -2.77
N PRO A 146 -19.89 17.50 -3.21
CA PRO A 146 -19.00 16.72 -2.35
C PRO A 146 -18.45 17.55 -1.19
N VAL A 147 -18.15 16.87 -0.09
CA VAL A 147 -17.57 17.51 1.10
C VAL A 147 -16.12 17.07 1.25
N PRO A 148 -15.16 18.01 1.45
CA PRO A 148 -13.77 17.67 1.69
C PRO A 148 -13.60 16.95 3.04
N LEU A 149 -12.62 16.06 3.10
CA LEU A 149 -12.29 15.34 4.32
C LEU A 149 -11.61 16.27 5.33
N SER A 150 -12.32 16.61 6.41
CA SER A 150 -11.79 17.48 7.47
C SER A 150 -11.38 16.71 8.71
N ASP A 151 -10.53 17.33 9.54
CA ASP A 151 -10.06 16.81 10.82
C ASP A 151 -11.20 16.35 11.74
N ARG A 152 -12.36 17.01 11.69
CA ARG A 152 -13.54 16.60 12.46
C ARG A 152 -14.00 15.19 12.09
N TYR A 153 -13.97 14.82 10.81
CA TYR A 153 -14.32 13.46 10.39
C TYR A 153 -13.25 12.46 10.80
N ILE A 154 -11.97 12.80 10.65
CA ILE A 154 -10.86 11.96 11.12
C ILE A 154 -10.98 11.71 12.63
N PHE A 155 -11.22 12.75 13.42
CA PHE A 155 -11.44 12.65 14.85
C PHE A 155 -12.60 11.70 15.19
N ASN A 156 -13.75 11.86 14.52
CA ASN A 156 -14.92 11.01 14.76
C ASN A 156 -14.65 9.54 14.40
N HIS A 157 -13.93 9.31 13.30
CA HIS A 157 -13.50 7.98 12.89
C HIS A 157 -12.62 7.31 13.96
N LEU A 158 -11.55 7.99 14.38
CA LEU A 158 -10.63 7.49 15.39
C LEU A 158 -11.30 7.32 16.76
N ALA A 159 -12.22 8.21 17.11
CA ALA A 159 -12.99 8.10 18.36
C ALA A 159 -13.98 6.91 18.33
N GLY A 160 -14.51 6.58 17.16
CA GLY A 160 -15.43 5.46 16.96
C GLY A 160 -16.63 5.51 17.92
N LYS A 161 -17.34 6.62 17.99
CA LYS A 161 -18.44 6.78 18.95
C LYS A 161 -19.77 6.24 18.43
N ASP A 162 -19.93 6.07 17.12
CA ASP A 162 -21.16 5.51 16.56
C ASP A 162 -21.20 3.99 16.73
N ILE A 163 -22.15 3.49 17.52
CA ILE A 163 -22.38 2.05 17.74
C ILE A 163 -22.67 1.32 16.44
N ALA A 164 -23.35 1.98 15.48
CA ALA A 164 -23.61 1.41 14.16
C ALA A 164 -22.41 1.54 13.20
N CYS A 165 -21.28 2.08 13.66
CA CYS A 165 -20.04 2.28 12.89
C CYS A 165 -20.31 3.03 11.58
N ARG A 166 -21.10 4.12 11.63
CA ARG A 166 -21.34 5.03 10.48
C ARG A 166 -20.32 6.16 10.39
N ASP A 167 -19.45 6.26 11.38
CA ASP A 167 -18.28 7.14 11.43
C ASP A 167 -17.04 6.54 10.75
N VAL A 168 -17.14 5.32 10.21
CA VAL A 168 -16.05 4.73 9.43
C VAL A 168 -15.87 5.49 8.11
N ILE A 169 -14.67 6.00 7.88
CA ILE A 169 -14.30 6.69 6.64
C ILE A 169 -13.86 5.66 5.61
N GLY A 170 -14.37 5.83 4.39
CA GLY A 170 -13.78 5.25 3.18
C GLY A 170 -13.02 6.34 2.42
N LEU A 171 -11.76 6.10 2.13
CA LEU A 171 -10.89 7.00 1.39
C LEU A 171 -10.79 6.55 -0.07
N TYR A 172 -10.83 7.50 -1.01
CA TYR A 172 -10.55 7.25 -2.43
C TYR A 172 -9.05 7.46 -2.67
N PRO A 173 -8.25 6.40 -2.92
CA PRO A 173 -6.79 6.51 -3.00
C PRO A 173 -6.30 7.10 -4.33
N LEU A 174 -7.11 7.02 -5.38
CA LEU A 174 -6.78 7.56 -6.70
C LEU A 174 -7.14 9.04 -6.80
N MET A 175 -6.11 9.87 -6.85
CA MET A 175 -6.22 11.33 -6.88
C MET A 175 -6.15 11.88 -8.31
N GLU A 176 -6.53 13.15 -8.45
CA GLU A 176 -6.44 13.89 -9.71
C GLU A 176 -5.02 13.85 -10.28
N GLY A 177 -4.90 13.74 -11.61
CA GLY A 177 -3.64 13.47 -12.30
C GLY A 177 -3.25 11.98 -12.31
N ASP A 178 -4.17 11.08 -11.94
CA ASP A 178 -3.98 9.63 -11.96
C ASP A 178 -2.81 9.15 -11.08
N VAL A 179 -2.69 9.78 -9.90
CA VAL A 179 -1.64 9.53 -8.91
C VAL A 179 -2.19 9.01 -7.58
N CYS A 180 -1.32 8.39 -6.78
CA CYS A 180 -1.63 7.91 -5.43
C CYS A 180 -0.44 8.12 -4.47
N ARG A 181 -0.69 8.00 -3.16
CA ARG A 181 0.33 8.11 -2.10
C ARG A 181 0.54 6.84 -1.29
N PHE A 182 -0.22 5.80 -1.60
CA PHE A 182 0.00 4.46 -1.11
C PHE A 182 -0.52 3.44 -2.12
N LEU A 183 0.04 2.24 -2.01
CA LEU A 183 -0.50 1.01 -2.57
C LEU A 183 -1.02 0.17 -1.41
N ALA A 184 -2.20 -0.43 -1.56
CA ALA A 184 -2.65 -1.42 -0.60
C ALA A 184 -3.14 -2.72 -1.24
N PHE A 185 -2.89 -3.85 -0.57
CA PHE A 185 -3.50 -5.14 -0.88
C PHE A 185 -4.51 -5.47 0.19
N ASP A 186 -5.67 -5.98 -0.21
CA ASP A 186 -6.73 -6.44 0.67
C ASP A 186 -6.81 -7.96 0.62
N PHE A 187 -6.56 -8.58 1.77
CA PHE A 187 -6.69 -10.01 1.97
C PHE A 187 -7.92 -10.29 2.82
N ASP A 188 -8.88 -11.06 2.33
CA ASP A 188 -10.11 -11.44 3.05
C ASP A 188 -10.32 -12.95 3.07
N SER A 189 -10.87 -13.46 4.18
CA SER A 189 -11.25 -14.87 4.30
C SER A 189 -12.62 -15.11 3.66
N HIS A 190 -12.63 -15.42 2.36
CA HIS A 190 -13.86 -15.79 1.66
C HIS A 190 -14.31 -17.23 1.93
N THR A 191 -13.41 -18.10 2.39
CA THR A 191 -13.64 -19.56 2.48
C THR A 191 -14.00 -20.06 3.88
N GLY A 192 -14.22 -19.16 4.86
CA GLY A 192 -14.64 -19.52 6.22
C GLY A 192 -13.53 -20.12 7.10
N SER A 193 -12.35 -20.39 6.54
CA SER A 193 -11.14 -20.68 7.32
C SER A 193 -10.53 -19.38 7.83
N SER A 194 -10.56 -19.18 9.16
CA SER A 194 -10.22 -17.91 9.81
C SER A 194 -8.79 -17.43 9.58
N ASP A 195 -7.89 -18.30 9.14
CA ASP A 195 -6.44 -18.02 9.11
C ASP A 195 -5.79 -18.23 7.74
N ALA A 196 -6.54 -18.57 6.68
CA ALA A 196 -5.97 -18.73 5.34
C ALA A 196 -5.27 -17.45 4.85
N TRP A 197 -5.90 -16.29 5.08
CA TRP A 197 -5.35 -14.98 4.73
C TRP A 197 -4.02 -14.68 5.42
N LYS A 198 -3.74 -15.25 6.61
CA LYS A 198 -2.46 -15.05 7.32
C LYS A 198 -1.29 -15.66 6.56
N LYS A 199 -1.49 -16.80 5.89
CA LYS A 199 -0.43 -17.45 5.10
C LYS A 199 -0.10 -16.64 3.85
N ASP A 200 -1.12 -16.20 3.12
CA ASP A 200 -0.95 -15.34 1.94
C ASP A 200 -0.31 -13.99 2.33
N ALA A 201 -0.82 -13.38 3.40
CA ALA A 201 -0.25 -12.18 4.01
C ALA A 201 1.22 -12.35 4.40
N ALA A 202 1.58 -13.43 5.10
CA ALA A 202 2.96 -13.71 5.49
C ALA A 202 3.89 -13.89 4.27
N SER A 203 3.40 -14.54 3.22
CA SER A 203 4.14 -14.74 1.96
C SER A 203 4.46 -13.41 1.27
N VAL A 204 3.46 -12.53 1.15
CA VAL A 204 3.65 -11.18 0.59
C VAL A 204 4.57 -10.34 1.48
N ARG A 205 4.42 -10.40 2.81
CA ARG A 205 5.33 -9.70 3.75
C ARG A 205 6.77 -10.14 3.55
N LYS A 206 7.02 -11.45 3.47
CA LYS A 206 8.35 -12.03 3.27
C LYS A 206 8.96 -11.56 1.95
N THR A 207 8.16 -11.55 0.88
CA THR A 207 8.57 -11.05 -0.43
C THR A 207 8.97 -9.57 -0.34
N CYS A 208 8.12 -8.73 0.26
CA CYS A 208 8.45 -7.32 0.50
C CYS A 208 9.76 -7.15 1.28
N ALA A 209 9.97 -7.94 2.34
CA ALA A 209 11.21 -7.91 3.11
C ALA A 209 12.44 -8.29 2.26
N ALA A 210 12.35 -9.33 1.43
CA ALA A 210 13.44 -9.77 0.55
C ALA A 210 13.86 -8.70 -0.47
N PHE A 211 12.93 -7.86 -0.90
CA PHE A 211 13.18 -6.72 -1.80
C PHE A 211 13.34 -5.38 -1.08
N SER A 212 13.46 -5.38 0.26
CA SER A 212 13.58 -4.16 1.07
C SER A 212 12.44 -3.14 0.86
N ILE A 213 11.24 -3.64 0.56
CA ILE A 213 10.00 -2.86 0.40
C ILE A 213 9.34 -2.71 1.77
N PRO A 214 9.27 -1.50 2.35
CA PRO A 214 8.55 -1.27 3.59
C PRO A 214 7.05 -1.52 3.41
N VAL A 215 6.50 -2.40 4.24
CA VAL A 215 5.07 -2.71 4.25
C VAL A 215 4.55 -2.71 5.68
N SER A 216 3.40 -2.09 5.88
CA SER A 216 2.67 -2.07 7.15
C SER A 216 1.43 -2.95 7.02
N VAL A 217 1.15 -3.79 8.00
CA VAL A 217 -0.01 -4.69 7.96
C VAL A 217 -1.01 -4.28 9.01
N GLU A 218 -2.25 -4.05 8.59
CA GLU A 218 -3.40 -3.78 9.45
C GLU A 218 -4.35 -4.96 9.40
N ILE A 219 -4.80 -5.45 10.56
CA ILE A 219 -5.92 -6.40 10.63
C ILE A 219 -7.17 -5.67 10.18
N SER A 220 -7.93 -6.24 9.25
CA SER A 220 -9.11 -5.59 8.72
C SER A 220 -10.15 -5.32 9.81
N ARG A 221 -11.07 -4.40 9.55
CA ARG A 221 -12.13 -4.05 10.52
C ARG A 221 -12.97 -5.25 10.97
N SER A 222 -13.17 -6.25 10.11
CA SER A 222 -13.93 -7.46 10.46
C SER A 222 -13.14 -8.46 11.30
N GLY A 223 -11.81 -8.32 11.37
CA GLY A 223 -10.91 -9.29 11.97
C GLY A 223 -10.71 -10.56 11.12
N LYS A 224 -11.25 -10.60 9.90
CA LYS A 224 -11.25 -11.77 9.01
C LYS A 224 -10.32 -11.63 7.81
N GLY A 225 -9.39 -10.69 7.90
CA GLY A 225 -8.52 -10.31 6.80
C GLY A 225 -7.48 -9.30 7.25
N ALA A 226 -6.70 -8.80 6.30
CA ALA A 226 -5.73 -7.75 6.54
C ALA A 226 -5.51 -6.87 5.32
N HIS A 227 -5.20 -5.61 5.56
CA HIS A 227 -4.70 -4.70 4.53
C HIS A 227 -3.19 -4.53 4.66
N PHE A 228 -2.49 -4.62 3.54
CA PHE A 228 -1.05 -4.40 3.44
C PHE A 228 -0.83 -3.04 2.83
N TRP A 229 -0.12 -2.14 3.50
CA TRP A 229 0.06 -0.75 3.09
C TRP A 229 1.52 -0.49 2.75
N ILE A 230 1.76 0.00 1.54
CA ILE A 230 3.05 0.51 1.09
C ILE A 230 2.86 2.00 0.82
N PHE A 231 3.55 2.85 1.61
CA PHE A 231 3.40 4.30 1.53
C PHE A 231 4.48 4.93 0.64
N PHE A 232 4.11 5.96 -0.10
CA PHE A 232 5.03 6.71 -0.97
C PHE A 232 5.30 8.12 -0.40
N GLY A 233 6.57 8.51 -0.40
CA GLY A 233 7.02 9.83 0.03
C GLY A 233 6.42 10.94 -0.84
N GLU A 234 6.26 10.64 -2.12
CA GLU A 234 5.80 11.53 -3.19
C GLU A 234 4.56 10.94 -3.88
N SER A 235 3.83 11.76 -4.63
CA SER A 235 2.77 11.24 -5.49
C SER A 235 3.38 10.46 -6.66
N ILE A 236 2.95 9.22 -6.85
CA ILE A 236 3.37 8.39 -7.99
C ILE A 236 2.17 8.04 -8.86
N SER A 237 2.39 7.77 -10.15
CA SER A 237 1.30 7.33 -11.02
C SER A 237 0.70 6.02 -10.50
N ALA A 238 -0.63 5.93 -10.51
CA ALA A 238 -1.33 4.74 -10.04
C ALA A 238 -0.94 3.50 -10.85
N LYS A 239 -0.70 3.66 -12.15
CA LYS A 239 -0.14 2.60 -13.01
C LYS A 239 1.19 2.05 -12.47
N ARG A 240 2.12 2.92 -12.05
CA ARG A 240 3.41 2.48 -11.51
C ARG A 240 3.25 1.78 -10.17
N ALA A 241 2.41 2.31 -9.28
CA ALA A 241 2.09 1.67 -8.01
C ALA A 241 1.50 0.26 -8.22
N ARG A 242 0.54 0.13 -9.15
CA ARG A 242 -0.09 -1.15 -9.47
C ARG A 242 0.87 -2.13 -10.12
N ASN A 243 1.77 -1.68 -10.99
CA ASN A 243 2.81 -2.53 -11.57
C ASN A 243 3.75 -3.09 -10.49
N LEU A 244 4.17 -2.25 -9.54
CA LEU A 244 4.92 -2.72 -8.36
C LEU A 244 4.13 -3.80 -7.61
N GLY A 245 2.84 -3.56 -7.39
CA GLY A 245 1.98 -4.53 -6.71
C GLY A 245 1.88 -5.88 -7.43
N VAL A 246 1.72 -5.87 -8.75
CA VAL A 246 1.71 -7.09 -9.57
C VAL A 246 3.04 -7.83 -9.47
N LEU A 247 4.17 -7.12 -9.53
CA LEU A 247 5.50 -7.75 -9.42
C LEU A 247 5.73 -8.40 -8.04
N ILE A 248 5.29 -7.74 -6.95
CA ILE A 248 5.35 -8.31 -5.60
C ILE A 248 4.54 -9.61 -5.54
N LEU A 249 3.31 -9.60 -6.06
CA LEU A 249 2.44 -10.77 -6.06
C LEU A 249 3.03 -11.91 -6.90
N GLN A 250 3.55 -11.60 -8.10
CA GLN A 250 4.21 -12.60 -8.95
C GLN A 250 5.44 -13.21 -8.27
N ALA A 251 6.27 -12.40 -7.60
CA ALA A 251 7.41 -12.90 -6.85
C ALA A 251 6.98 -13.79 -5.68
N ALA A 252 5.96 -13.40 -4.92
CA ALA A 252 5.42 -14.20 -3.82
C ALA A 252 4.86 -15.56 -4.31
N MET A 253 4.13 -15.55 -5.43
CA MET A 253 3.59 -16.76 -6.07
C MET A 253 4.70 -17.69 -6.60
N ASN A 254 5.79 -17.11 -7.11
CA ASN A 254 6.94 -17.89 -7.59
C ASN A 254 7.75 -18.50 -6.45
N GLU A 255 7.87 -17.84 -5.31
CA GLU A 255 8.55 -18.42 -4.15
C GLU A 255 7.71 -19.52 -3.47
N GLN A 256 6.39 -19.45 -3.55
CA GLN A 256 5.50 -20.32 -2.81
C GLN A 256 4.37 -20.88 -3.68
N HIS A 257 4.76 -21.72 -4.65
CA HIS A 257 3.86 -22.37 -5.62
C HIS A 257 2.68 -23.15 -5.00
N SER A 258 2.73 -23.47 -3.70
CA SER A 258 1.66 -24.18 -2.99
C SER A 258 0.55 -23.27 -2.45
N LEU A 259 0.69 -21.95 -2.51
CA LEU A 259 -0.35 -21.00 -2.09
C LEU A 259 -1.21 -20.61 -3.28
N SER A 260 -2.53 -20.71 -3.12
CA SER A 260 -3.49 -20.31 -4.16
C SER A 260 -3.76 -18.80 -4.17
N PHE A 261 -3.31 -18.06 -3.15
CA PHE A 261 -3.59 -16.63 -2.95
C PHE A 261 -5.09 -16.28 -3.03
N GLU A 262 -5.96 -17.24 -2.70
CA GLU A 262 -7.42 -17.12 -2.73
C GLU A 262 -7.95 -16.02 -1.81
N SER A 263 -7.16 -15.60 -0.82
CA SER A 263 -7.56 -14.50 0.07
C SER A 263 -7.31 -13.13 -0.52
N LEU A 264 -6.50 -12.97 -1.58
CA LEU A 264 -6.29 -11.67 -2.22
C LEU A 264 -7.57 -11.24 -2.96
N ASP A 265 -8.27 -10.25 -2.39
CA ASP A 265 -9.52 -9.73 -2.95
C ASP A 265 -9.24 -8.56 -3.90
N HIS A 266 -8.55 -7.52 -3.42
CA HIS A 266 -8.34 -6.28 -4.19
C HIS A 266 -6.96 -5.64 -3.98
N MET A 267 -6.58 -4.82 -4.95
CA MET A 267 -5.45 -3.88 -4.85
C MET A 267 -5.96 -2.44 -4.95
N PHE A 268 -5.40 -1.52 -4.18
CA PHE A 268 -5.82 -0.13 -4.07
C PHE A 268 -4.64 0.82 -4.38
N PRO A 269 -4.76 1.73 -5.36
CA PRO A 269 -5.86 1.86 -6.34
C PRO A 269 -6.06 0.60 -7.18
N ASN A 270 -7.32 0.32 -7.58
CA ASN A 270 -7.61 -0.85 -8.41
C ASN A 270 -7.53 -0.54 -9.92
N GLN A 271 -7.33 0.73 -10.28
CA GLN A 271 -7.34 1.25 -11.64
C GLN A 271 -6.22 2.28 -11.82
N ASP A 272 -5.76 2.41 -13.07
CA ASP A 272 -4.65 3.31 -13.43
C ASP A 272 -5.09 4.77 -13.55
N SER A 273 -6.37 5.03 -13.80
CA SER A 273 -6.90 6.35 -14.11
C SER A 273 -8.31 6.55 -13.56
N ILE A 274 -8.66 7.79 -13.17
CA ILE A 274 -9.97 8.09 -12.58
C ILE A 274 -11.08 7.79 -13.60
N PRO A 275 -12.10 6.98 -13.24
CA PRO A 275 -13.21 6.70 -14.15
C PRO A 275 -14.00 7.97 -14.44
N LYS A 276 -14.41 8.16 -15.70
CA LYS A 276 -15.18 9.34 -16.14
C LYS A 276 -16.43 9.53 -15.27
N GLY A 277 -16.51 10.66 -14.58
CA GLY A 277 -17.62 11.00 -13.69
C GLY A 277 -17.62 10.28 -12.33
N GLY A 278 -16.70 9.34 -12.10
CA GLY A 278 -16.57 8.59 -10.85
C GLY A 278 -15.55 9.15 -9.87
N TYR A 279 -15.49 8.56 -8.68
CA TYR A 279 -14.50 8.88 -7.64
C TYR A 279 -13.37 7.85 -7.55
N GLY A 280 -13.49 6.73 -8.27
CA GLY A 280 -12.64 5.56 -8.11
C GLY A 280 -13.16 4.60 -7.03
N ASN A 281 -12.36 3.56 -6.75
CA ASN A 281 -12.60 2.63 -5.66
C ASN A 281 -12.24 3.26 -4.32
N LEU A 282 -12.84 2.80 -3.23
CA LEU A 282 -12.54 3.26 -1.88
C LEU A 282 -11.96 2.14 -1.04
N ILE A 283 -11.08 2.48 -0.12
CA ILE A 283 -10.59 1.61 0.94
C ILE A 283 -11.05 2.16 2.29
N ALA A 284 -11.43 1.28 3.21
CA ALA A 284 -11.77 1.70 4.57
C ALA A 284 -10.50 2.17 5.29
N LEU A 285 -10.58 3.31 5.97
CA LEU A 285 -9.47 3.80 6.75
C LEU A 285 -9.29 3.00 8.06
N PRO A 286 -8.04 2.74 8.49
CA PRO A 286 -7.74 1.92 9.66
C PRO A 286 -7.90 2.69 10.97
N LEU A 287 -7.81 2.01 12.11
CA LEU A 287 -7.86 2.58 13.46
C LEU A 287 -9.22 3.20 13.82
N GLN A 288 -10.32 2.72 13.24
CA GLN A 288 -11.65 3.13 13.69
C GLN A 288 -11.89 2.69 15.15
N GLY A 289 -12.33 3.62 16.01
CA GLY A 289 -12.26 3.44 17.46
C GLY A 289 -13.04 2.26 18.06
N GLN A 290 -14.15 1.79 17.45
CA GLN A 290 -14.83 0.57 17.92
C GLN A 290 -14.10 -0.69 17.47
N ALA A 291 -13.59 -0.71 16.25
CA ALA A 291 -12.82 -1.84 15.75
C ALA A 291 -11.54 -2.04 16.58
N VAL A 292 -10.85 -0.94 16.93
CA VAL A 292 -9.64 -0.96 17.76
C VAL A 292 -9.89 -1.61 19.12
N LYS A 293 -11.04 -1.35 19.77
CA LYS A 293 -11.40 -1.99 21.05
C LYS A 293 -11.51 -3.52 20.93
N ASN A 294 -11.84 -4.02 19.74
CA ASN A 294 -11.91 -5.44 19.44
C ASN A 294 -10.59 -5.97 18.84
N LYS A 295 -9.48 -5.24 18.97
CA LYS A 295 -8.18 -5.58 18.36
C LYS A 295 -8.24 -5.78 16.84
N CYS A 296 -9.20 -5.13 16.19
CA CYS A 296 -9.37 -5.09 14.74
C CYS A 296 -9.07 -3.68 14.25
N SER A 297 -8.82 -3.53 12.96
CA SER A 297 -8.40 -2.25 12.40
C SER A 297 -7.13 -1.67 13.04
N VAL A 298 -6.21 -2.54 13.45
CA VAL A 298 -4.95 -2.20 14.13
C VAL A 298 -3.78 -2.75 13.35
N PHE A 299 -2.66 -2.04 13.40
CA PHE A 299 -1.39 -2.47 12.84
C PHE A 299 -0.73 -3.51 13.73
N VAL A 300 -0.09 -4.48 13.08
CA VAL A 300 0.48 -5.68 13.72
C VAL A 300 1.90 -5.98 13.25
N ASP A 301 2.64 -6.67 14.11
CA ASP A 301 3.97 -7.21 13.81
C ASP A 301 3.90 -8.45 12.90
N GLU A 302 5.04 -9.12 12.73
CA GLU A 302 5.20 -10.34 11.93
C GLU A 302 4.36 -11.52 12.41
N ASP A 303 4.07 -11.59 13.72
CA ASP A 303 3.27 -12.64 14.35
C ASP A 303 1.78 -12.28 14.42
N PHE A 304 1.38 -11.20 13.74
CA PHE A 304 0.02 -10.62 13.78
C PHE A 304 -0.40 -10.16 15.17
N ILE A 305 0.56 -9.81 16.03
CA ILE A 305 0.31 -9.24 17.36
C ILE A 305 0.17 -7.72 17.19
N PRO A 306 -0.92 -7.10 17.69
CA PRO A 306 -1.08 -5.65 17.64
C PRO A 306 0.05 -4.93 18.36
N PHE A 307 0.63 -3.91 17.71
CA PHE A 307 1.61 -3.04 18.38
C PHE A 307 0.98 -2.36 19.59
N ASP A 308 1.72 -2.36 20.70
CA ASP A 308 1.26 -1.74 21.95
C ASP A 308 0.87 -0.28 21.78
N ASP A 309 1.66 0.47 21.03
CA ASP A 309 1.38 1.86 20.68
C ASP A 309 1.28 2.03 19.16
N GLN A 310 0.04 2.02 18.68
CA GLN A 310 -0.30 2.21 17.27
C GLN A 310 0.23 3.55 16.71
N TRP A 311 0.23 4.61 17.53
CA TRP A 311 0.69 5.93 17.09
C TRP A 311 2.21 5.99 16.97
N ASN A 312 2.91 5.40 17.94
CA ASN A 312 4.36 5.25 17.86
C ASN A 312 4.76 4.44 16.63
N TYR A 313 4.06 3.32 16.37
CA TYR A 313 4.28 2.54 15.15
C TYR A 313 4.05 3.36 13.87
N LEU A 314 2.91 4.04 13.74
CA LEU A 314 2.61 4.90 12.58
C LEU A 314 3.70 5.97 12.36
N SER A 315 4.22 6.56 13.43
CA SER A 315 5.29 7.58 13.35
C SER A 315 6.63 7.03 12.83
N SER A 316 6.83 5.71 12.92
CA SER A 316 8.04 5.01 12.48
C SER A 316 7.95 4.46 11.05
N ILE A 317 6.78 4.55 10.40
CA ILE A 317 6.55 4.00 9.07
C ILE A 317 7.50 4.64 8.06
N LYS A 318 8.25 3.77 7.36
CA LYS A 318 9.10 4.17 6.24
C LYS A 318 8.26 4.31 4.98
N LYS A 319 8.55 5.34 4.19
CA LYS A 319 7.93 5.60 2.89
C LYS A 319 8.92 5.27 1.78
N LEU A 320 8.44 4.69 0.68
CA LEU A 320 9.22 4.51 -0.54
C LEU A 320 9.34 5.82 -1.32
N SER A 321 10.52 6.06 -1.89
CA SER A 321 10.74 7.18 -2.82
C SER A 321 10.28 6.80 -4.23
N ALA A 322 9.81 7.79 -5.01
CA ALA A 322 9.47 7.59 -6.41
C ALA A 322 10.71 7.47 -7.32
N LYS A 323 11.93 7.57 -6.78
CA LYS A 323 13.19 7.49 -7.55
C LYS A 323 13.77 6.07 -7.65
N ILE A 324 13.04 5.05 -7.19
CA ILE A 324 13.39 3.63 -7.33
C ILE A 324 12.79 3.09 -8.63
#